data_AF-A0A2V5JZ13-F1
#
_entry.id   AF-A0A2V5JZ13-F1
#
_cell.length_a   1.000
_cell.length_b   1.000
_cell.length_c   1.000
_cell.angle_alpha   90.00
_cell.angle_beta   90.00
_cell.angle_gamma   90.00
#
_symmetry.space_group_name_H-M   'P 1'
#
loop_
_entity.id
_entity.type
_entity.pdbx_description
1 polymer ?
#
loop_
_entity_poly.entity_id
_entity_poly.type
_entity_poly.pdbx_seq_one_letter_code
_entity_poly.pdbx_strand_id
1 'polypeptide(L)'
;METKQCIFCGKIVPVQAKGETYRFVGCLCAPESSYKLRADSCDAYAALPVQTKQLLFPILSGYIRELTDCDEPVCLSIDDAETIRNSPRVPVTVEAKADKLLRFFYRRSGGPNETIVLRQLGDHFNLTYSPNLQELVHIIEKLRDERLIERTGSAFRLTESGWREAAAKAEGRRLKRCAVVVRHRDGMRGEWAETVFPRLEQCGFLPSYVEYTPTGKLGDDALQSIADSKLLIADLSGASPDAYLAAGYALGLDVPVVCTVQRGDADRLPVQSGHLRPIVWEQAAGLADMLQHRLTAP
;
A
#
# COMPACT_ATOMS: atom_id res chain seq x y z
N MET A 1 5.12 15.00 21.14
CA MET A 1 4.80 13.68 20.57
C MET A 1 4.87 12.68 21.71
N GLU A 2 3.76 12.05 22.07
CA GLU A 2 3.71 11.09 23.18
C GLU A 2 4.33 9.75 22.72
N THR A 3 4.93 8.99 23.63
CA THR A 3 5.40 7.63 23.36
C THR A 3 4.57 6.64 24.14
N LYS A 4 4.10 5.57 23.49
CA LYS A 4 3.43 4.45 24.15
C LYS A 4 4.02 3.12 23.71
N GLN A 5 3.83 2.11 24.54
CA GLN A 5 4.16 0.74 24.18
C GLN A 5 3.09 0.20 23.23
N CYS A 6 3.50 -0.32 22.06
CA CYS A 6 2.61 -1.08 21.18
C CYS A 6 2.15 -2.33 21.91
N ILE A 7 0.84 -2.51 22.05
CA ILE A 7 0.25 -3.62 22.81
C ILE A 7 0.55 -4.98 22.17
N PHE A 8 0.69 -5.03 20.84
CA PHE A 8 0.83 -6.29 20.08
C PHE A 8 2.27 -6.77 19.94
N CYS A 9 3.26 -5.86 19.84
CA CYS A 9 4.67 -6.23 19.70
C CYS A 9 5.56 -5.78 20.88
N GLY A 10 5.02 -5.03 21.84
CA GLY A 10 5.75 -4.58 23.03
C GLY A 10 6.77 -3.47 22.79
N LYS A 11 6.99 -3.00 21.55
CA LYS A 11 7.94 -1.93 21.22
C LYS A 11 7.39 -0.56 21.63
N ILE A 12 8.21 0.27 22.28
CA ILE A 12 7.89 1.66 22.60
C ILE A 12 8.04 2.51 21.34
N VAL A 13 6.98 3.24 20.98
CA VAL A 13 6.93 4.02 19.74
C VAL A 13 6.21 5.36 19.91
N PRO A 14 6.46 6.33 19.02
CA PRO A 14 5.65 7.53 18.92
C PRO A 14 4.18 7.21 18.66
N VAL A 15 3.30 7.95 19.36
CA VAL A 15 1.86 7.90 19.19
C VAL A 15 1.29 9.29 18.96
N GLN A 16 0.36 9.38 18.01
CA GLN A 16 -0.47 10.57 17.78
C GLN A 16 -1.90 10.25 18.22
N ALA A 17 -2.39 10.97 19.23
CA ALA A 17 -3.79 10.90 19.64
C ALA A 17 -4.61 11.86 18.77
N LYS A 18 -5.65 11.33 18.10
CA LYS A 18 -6.61 12.14 17.34
C LYS A 18 -8.01 11.64 17.64
N GLY A 19 -8.76 12.43 18.42
CA GLY A 19 -10.07 12.04 18.92
C GLY A 19 -9.98 10.76 19.76
N GLU A 20 -10.80 9.78 19.44
CA GLU A 20 -10.89 8.48 20.13
C GLU A 20 -9.93 7.42 19.59
N THR A 21 -8.87 7.82 18.88
CA THR A 21 -7.91 6.88 18.28
C THR A 21 -6.46 7.24 18.59
N TYR A 22 -5.66 6.21 18.82
CA TYR A 22 -4.21 6.28 18.91
C TYR A 22 -3.59 5.76 17.62
N ARG A 23 -2.75 6.57 16.98
CA ARG A 23 -1.96 6.17 15.82
C ARG A 23 -0.54 5.81 16.25
N PHE A 24 -0.18 4.54 16.17
CA PHE A 24 1.15 4.01 16.49
C PHE A 24 2.03 4.02 15.23
N VAL A 25 3.23 4.57 15.31
CA VAL A 25 4.12 4.78 14.15
C VAL A 25 5.43 4.02 14.32
N GLY A 26 5.83 3.19 13.35
CA GLY A 26 7.18 2.58 13.32
C GLY A 26 7.42 1.43 14.32
N CYS A 27 6.38 0.77 14.79
CA CYS A 27 6.51 -0.43 15.65
C CYS A 27 6.82 -1.69 14.83
N LEU A 28 7.06 -2.84 15.45
CA LEU A 28 7.31 -4.07 14.68
C LEU A 28 6.12 -4.48 13.82
N CYS A 29 4.88 -4.20 14.27
CA CYS A 29 3.67 -4.45 13.48
C CYS A 29 3.60 -3.58 12.22
N ALA A 30 4.19 -2.37 12.24
CA ALA A 30 4.14 -1.40 11.14
C ALA A 30 5.44 -0.57 11.10
N PRO A 31 6.59 -1.16 10.71
CA PRO A 31 7.90 -0.53 10.89
C PRO A 31 8.15 0.64 9.95
N GLU A 32 7.57 0.61 8.75
CA GLU A 32 7.69 1.68 7.74
C GLU A 32 6.41 2.52 7.63
N SER A 33 5.43 2.30 8.52
CA SER A 33 4.14 2.98 8.45
C SER A 33 3.50 3.14 9.83
N SER A 34 2.18 3.13 9.90
CA SER A 34 1.41 3.31 11.11
C SER A 34 0.10 2.54 11.08
N TYR A 35 -0.41 2.16 12.25
CA TYR A 35 -1.78 1.67 12.41
C TYR A 35 -2.52 2.48 13.48
N LYS A 36 -3.85 2.45 13.44
CA LYS A 36 -4.73 3.09 14.41
C LYS A 36 -5.35 2.04 15.34
N LEU A 37 -5.51 2.39 16.61
CA LEU A 37 -6.22 1.61 17.61
C LEU A 37 -7.19 2.54 18.33
N ARG A 38 -8.46 2.11 18.50
CA ARG A 38 -9.42 2.89 19.29
C ARG A 38 -8.95 2.98 20.75
N ALA A 39 -9.17 4.16 21.36
CA ALA A 39 -8.66 4.46 22.68
C ALA A 39 -9.26 3.56 23.77
N ASP A 40 -10.55 3.26 23.68
CA ASP A 40 -11.27 2.29 24.54
C ASP A 40 -10.70 0.87 24.47
N SER A 41 -10.19 0.50 23.31
CA SER A 41 -9.71 -0.83 22.99
C SER A 41 -8.31 -1.07 23.55
N CYS A 42 -7.51 -0.02 23.78
CA CYS A 42 -6.20 -0.15 24.43
C CYS A 42 -6.31 -0.83 25.80
N ASP A 43 -7.20 -0.34 26.65
CA ASP A 43 -7.39 -0.87 28.00
C ASP A 43 -8.04 -2.26 27.95
N ALA A 44 -8.97 -2.48 27.02
CA ALA A 44 -9.60 -3.78 26.82
C ALA A 44 -8.57 -4.86 26.42
N TYR A 45 -7.68 -4.58 25.47
CA TYR A 45 -6.60 -5.51 25.11
C TYR A 45 -5.60 -5.71 26.25
N ALA A 46 -5.30 -4.65 27.02
CA ALA A 46 -4.42 -4.73 28.18
C ALA A 46 -5.03 -5.57 29.31
N ALA A 47 -6.36 -5.63 29.44
CA ALA A 47 -7.06 -6.43 30.44
C ALA A 47 -7.17 -7.92 30.10
N LEU A 48 -6.86 -8.33 28.85
CA LEU A 48 -6.99 -9.74 28.45
C LEU A 48 -6.06 -10.67 29.26
N PRO A 49 -6.48 -11.94 29.51
CA PRO A 49 -5.64 -12.95 30.12
C PRO A 49 -4.34 -13.17 29.33
N VAL A 50 -3.25 -13.49 30.03
CA VAL A 50 -1.93 -13.71 29.42
C VAL A 50 -1.97 -14.78 28.33
N GLN A 51 -2.71 -15.86 28.56
CA GLN A 51 -2.88 -16.95 27.61
C GLN A 51 -3.58 -16.49 26.32
N THR A 52 -4.63 -15.67 26.45
CA THR A 52 -5.33 -15.07 25.32
C THR A 52 -4.41 -14.16 24.52
N LYS A 53 -3.60 -13.33 25.21
CA LYS A 53 -2.62 -12.43 24.56
C LYS A 53 -1.58 -13.21 23.77
N GLN A 54 -1.05 -14.29 24.32
CA GLN A 54 -0.04 -15.14 23.65
C GLN A 54 -0.55 -15.75 22.34
N LEU A 55 -1.85 -16.08 22.26
CA LEU A 55 -2.46 -16.63 21.05
C LEU A 55 -2.88 -15.53 20.06
N LEU A 56 -3.42 -14.41 20.57
CA LEU A 56 -4.06 -13.39 19.73
C LEU A 56 -3.07 -12.34 19.20
N PHE A 57 -2.13 -11.88 20.01
CA PHE A 57 -1.27 -10.76 19.64
C PHE A 57 -0.34 -11.05 18.45
N PRO A 58 0.22 -12.26 18.30
CA PRO A 58 0.96 -12.60 17.08
C PRO A 58 0.09 -12.51 15.82
N ILE A 59 -1.18 -12.92 15.92
CA ILE A 59 -2.13 -12.88 14.81
C ILE A 59 -2.43 -11.42 14.43
N LEU A 60 -2.77 -10.58 15.42
CA LEU A 60 -3.03 -9.15 15.18
C LEU A 60 -1.79 -8.42 14.67
N SER A 61 -0.61 -8.72 15.24
CA SER A 61 0.66 -8.16 14.79
C SER A 61 0.97 -8.53 13.34
N GLY A 62 0.75 -9.79 12.96
CA GLY A 62 0.90 -10.25 11.57
C GLY A 62 -0.12 -9.64 10.63
N TYR A 63 -1.37 -9.49 11.07
CA TYR A 63 -2.45 -8.86 10.31
C TYR A 63 -2.14 -7.40 10.00
N ILE A 64 -1.75 -6.63 11.02
CA ILE A 64 -1.29 -5.24 10.84
C ILE A 64 -0.10 -5.23 9.88
N ARG A 65 0.89 -6.11 10.08
CA ARG A 65 2.10 -6.16 9.26
C ARG A 65 1.82 -6.43 7.79
N GLU A 66 0.93 -7.37 7.50
CA GLU A 66 0.54 -7.70 6.13
C GLU A 66 -0.25 -6.56 5.48
N LEU A 67 -1.27 -6.02 6.15
CA LEU A 67 -2.06 -4.92 5.59
C LEU A 67 -1.22 -3.67 5.36
N THR A 68 -0.37 -3.32 6.32
CA THR A 68 0.49 -2.14 6.19
C THR A 68 1.58 -2.32 5.14
N ASP A 69 2.08 -3.53 4.92
CA ASP A 69 2.98 -3.85 3.80
C ASP A 69 2.25 -3.81 2.45
N CYS A 70 0.94 -4.06 2.44
CA CYS A 70 0.05 -3.87 1.30
C CYS A 70 -0.52 -2.44 1.19
N ASP A 71 0.04 -1.48 1.93
CA ASP A 71 -0.41 -0.07 1.96
C ASP A 71 -1.89 0.16 2.36
N GLU A 72 -2.53 -0.84 2.99
CA GLU A 72 -3.90 -0.78 3.49
C GLU A 72 -3.95 -0.09 4.86
N PRO A 73 -4.82 0.93 5.06
CA PRO A 73 -4.96 1.56 6.36
C PRO A 73 -5.58 0.58 7.36
N VAL A 74 -4.99 0.49 8.55
CA VAL A 74 -5.46 -0.40 9.61
C VAL A 74 -5.99 0.43 10.76
N CYS A 75 -7.24 0.19 11.14
CA CYS A 75 -7.86 0.72 12.35
C CYS A 75 -8.50 -0.43 13.11
N LEU A 76 -8.01 -0.71 14.32
CA LEU A 76 -8.48 -1.83 15.14
C LEU A 76 -9.32 -1.33 16.31
N SER A 77 -10.28 -2.16 16.69
CA SER A 77 -11.04 -2.14 17.94
C SER A 77 -11.00 -3.52 18.59
N ILE A 78 -11.35 -3.61 19.87
CA ILE A 78 -11.42 -4.91 20.57
C ILE A 78 -12.39 -5.89 19.89
N ASP A 79 -13.47 -5.38 19.30
CA ASP A 79 -14.49 -6.18 18.62
C ASP A 79 -13.97 -6.83 17.33
N ASP A 80 -12.93 -6.24 16.71
CA ASP A 80 -12.32 -6.79 15.50
C ASP A 80 -11.48 -8.05 15.78
N ALA A 81 -11.10 -8.28 17.05
CA ALA A 81 -10.16 -9.35 17.41
C ALA A 81 -10.60 -10.74 16.95
N GLU A 82 -11.87 -11.10 17.22
CA GLU A 82 -12.45 -12.39 16.86
C GLU A 82 -12.64 -12.51 15.35
N THR A 83 -13.11 -11.44 14.71
CA THR A 83 -13.31 -11.36 13.26
C THR A 83 -11.98 -11.55 12.52
N ILE A 84 -10.90 -10.90 12.98
CA ILE A 84 -9.58 -11.03 12.40
C ILE A 84 -9.05 -12.45 12.61
N ARG A 85 -9.16 -12.99 13.83
CA ARG A 85 -8.67 -14.35 14.14
C ARG A 85 -9.29 -15.41 13.24
N ASN A 86 -10.59 -15.26 12.94
CA ASN A 86 -11.34 -16.21 12.11
C ASN A 86 -11.32 -15.83 10.62
N SER A 87 -10.56 -14.81 10.22
CA SER A 87 -10.47 -14.36 8.84
C SER A 87 -9.77 -15.41 7.97
N PRO A 88 -10.24 -15.67 6.73
CA PRO A 88 -9.54 -16.54 5.79
C PRO A 88 -8.15 -16.03 5.41
N ARG A 89 -7.83 -14.77 5.70
CA ARG A 89 -6.49 -14.19 5.49
C ARG A 89 -5.46 -14.69 6.50
N VAL A 90 -5.88 -15.11 7.69
CA VAL A 90 -4.96 -15.55 8.74
C VAL A 90 -4.48 -16.97 8.43
N PRO A 91 -3.16 -17.19 8.28
CA PRO A 91 -2.64 -18.51 7.94
C PRO A 91 -2.70 -19.43 9.16
N VAL A 92 -3.30 -20.61 8.99
CA VAL A 92 -3.44 -21.61 10.05
C VAL A 92 -2.29 -22.63 10.00
N THR A 93 -1.88 -23.05 8.80
CA THR A 93 -0.84 -24.08 8.60
C THR A 93 0.54 -23.48 8.39
N VAL A 94 1.59 -24.27 8.61
CA VAL A 94 2.98 -23.85 8.35
C VAL A 94 3.17 -23.52 6.87
N GLU A 95 2.54 -24.26 5.96
CA GLU A 95 2.55 -24.00 4.52
C GLU A 95 1.93 -22.64 4.19
N ALA A 96 0.75 -22.34 4.76
CA ALA A 96 0.11 -21.04 4.55
C ALA A 96 0.94 -19.88 5.12
N LYS A 97 1.65 -20.10 6.24
CA LYS A 97 2.58 -19.11 6.81
C LYS A 97 3.82 -18.93 5.92
N ALA A 98 4.36 -20.01 5.35
CA ALA A 98 5.45 -19.97 4.39
C ALA A 98 5.05 -19.17 3.13
N ASP A 99 3.82 -19.37 2.65
CA ASP A 99 3.26 -18.60 1.54
C ASP A 99 3.19 -17.09 1.85
N LYS A 100 2.88 -16.70 3.10
CA LYS A 100 2.92 -15.27 3.49
C LYS A 100 4.32 -14.68 3.34
N LEU A 101 5.36 -15.42 3.72
CA LEU A 101 6.74 -14.96 3.60
C LEU A 101 7.19 -14.85 2.13
N LEU A 102 6.84 -15.83 1.30
CA LEU A 102 7.10 -15.79 -0.14
C LEU A 102 6.42 -14.58 -0.81
N ARG A 103 5.14 -14.34 -0.48
CA ARG A 103 4.40 -13.18 -0.99
C ARG A 103 5.02 -11.86 -0.51
N PHE A 104 5.48 -11.80 0.73
CA PHE A 104 6.20 -10.62 1.24
C PHE A 104 7.46 -10.34 0.41
N PHE A 105 8.30 -11.37 0.18
CA PHE A 105 9.49 -11.18 -0.65
C PHE A 105 9.12 -10.78 -2.08
N TYR A 106 8.13 -11.43 -2.69
CA TYR A 106 7.68 -11.13 -4.05
C TYR A 106 7.19 -9.69 -4.22
N ARG A 107 6.52 -9.11 -3.22
CA ARG A 107 6.11 -7.69 -3.26
C ARG A 107 7.29 -6.72 -3.13
N ARG A 108 8.36 -7.15 -2.46
CA ARG A 108 9.52 -6.32 -2.12
C ARG A 108 10.68 -6.48 -3.10
N SER A 109 10.69 -7.51 -3.95
CA SER A 109 11.63 -7.64 -5.06
C SER A 109 10.96 -7.29 -6.40
N GLY A 110 11.71 -6.60 -7.26
CA GLY A 110 11.39 -6.35 -8.65
C GLY A 110 11.60 -7.57 -9.56
N GLY A 111 12.34 -8.58 -9.11
CA GLY A 111 12.53 -9.83 -9.85
C GLY A 111 13.12 -10.98 -9.02
N PRO A 112 13.29 -12.18 -9.64
CA PRO A 112 14.02 -13.28 -9.01
C PRO A 112 15.48 -12.90 -8.74
N ASN A 113 16.07 -13.51 -7.71
CA ASN A 113 17.46 -13.31 -7.25
C ASN A 113 17.79 -11.90 -6.73
N GLU A 114 16.83 -10.97 -6.71
CA GLU A 114 17.01 -9.68 -6.06
C GLU A 114 17.08 -9.85 -4.53
N THR A 115 17.94 -9.03 -3.91
CA THR A 115 18.26 -9.18 -2.49
C THR A 115 17.36 -8.31 -1.61
N ILE A 116 16.73 -8.95 -0.64
CA ILE A 116 15.95 -8.30 0.41
C ILE A 116 16.69 -8.49 1.73
N VAL A 117 16.92 -7.39 2.46
CA VAL A 117 17.65 -7.43 3.73
C VAL A 117 16.67 -7.30 4.90
N LEU A 118 16.59 -8.35 5.71
CA LEU A 118 15.86 -8.34 6.99
C LEU A 118 16.86 -8.20 8.13
N ARG A 119 17.08 -6.96 8.59
CA ARG A 119 17.96 -6.68 9.73
C ARG A 119 17.29 -7.14 11.02
N GLN A 120 18.03 -7.79 11.91
CA GLN A 120 17.50 -8.35 13.17
C GLN A 120 16.30 -9.28 12.93
N LEU A 121 16.56 -10.55 12.57
CA LEU A 121 15.52 -11.51 12.23
C LEU A 121 14.43 -11.65 13.32
N GLY A 122 14.81 -11.45 14.59
CA GLY A 122 13.89 -11.43 15.74
C GLY A 122 12.78 -10.39 15.67
N ASP A 123 12.90 -9.37 14.82
CA ASP A 123 11.92 -8.30 14.66
C ASP A 123 10.86 -8.61 13.59
N HIS A 124 10.96 -9.77 12.92
CA HIS A 124 10.22 -10.09 11.69
C HIS A 124 9.33 -11.34 11.77
N PHE A 125 9.16 -11.95 12.95
CA PHE A 125 8.30 -13.14 13.10
C PHE A 125 6.82 -12.90 12.73
N ASN A 126 6.40 -11.63 12.75
CA ASN A 126 5.06 -11.25 12.34
C ASN A 126 4.82 -11.32 10.82
N LEU A 127 5.88 -11.40 9.98
CA LEU A 127 5.72 -11.61 8.53
C LEU A 127 4.99 -12.92 8.20
N THR A 128 5.11 -13.91 9.09
CA THR A 128 4.51 -15.24 8.95
C THR A 128 3.40 -15.49 9.96
N TYR A 129 2.91 -14.46 10.67
CA TYR A 129 1.96 -14.63 11.79
C TYR A 129 2.50 -15.58 12.87
N SER A 130 3.83 -15.69 13.00
CA SER A 130 4.45 -16.61 13.93
C SER A 130 4.40 -16.08 15.35
N PRO A 131 4.23 -16.94 16.38
CA PRO A 131 4.20 -16.50 17.76
C PRO A 131 5.59 -16.12 18.29
N ASN A 132 6.67 -16.57 17.62
CA ASN A 132 8.04 -16.35 18.04
C ASN A 132 9.03 -16.54 16.88
N LEU A 133 10.30 -16.23 17.15
CA LEU A 133 11.40 -16.40 16.21
C LEU A 133 11.66 -17.86 15.81
N GLN A 134 11.40 -18.83 16.70
CA GLN A 134 11.68 -20.24 16.41
C GLN A 134 10.81 -20.75 15.26
N GLU A 135 9.51 -20.41 15.23
CA GLU A 135 8.62 -20.80 14.13
C GLU A 135 8.99 -20.07 12.82
N LEU A 136 9.37 -18.78 12.88
CA LEU A 136 9.87 -18.06 11.70
C LEU A 136 11.12 -18.74 11.12
N VAL A 137 12.08 -19.12 11.97
CA VAL A 137 13.29 -19.83 11.54
C VAL A 137 12.90 -21.16 10.90
N HIS A 138 12.00 -21.93 11.51
CA HIS A 138 11.52 -23.19 10.92
C HIS A 138 10.92 -23.00 9.51
N ILE A 139 10.09 -21.97 9.32
CA ILE A 139 9.50 -21.63 8.01
C ILE A 139 10.58 -21.25 6.98
N ILE A 140 11.57 -20.46 7.39
CA ILE A 140 12.69 -20.07 6.53
C ILE A 140 13.50 -21.30 6.10
N GLU A 141 13.80 -22.21 7.02
CA GLU A 141 14.56 -23.42 6.72
C GLU A 141 13.76 -24.33 5.77
N LYS A 142 12.44 -24.50 6.00
CA LYS A 142 11.55 -25.24 5.08
C LYS A 142 11.61 -24.68 3.66
N LEU A 143 11.44 -23.37 3.49
CA LEU A 143 11.48 -22.71 2.17
C LEU A 143 12.86 -22.83 1.50
N ARG A 144 13.94 -22.85 2.29
CA ARG A 144 15.30 -23.04 1.77
C ARG A 144 15.51 -24.48 1.31
N ASP A 145 15.04 -25.46 2.08
CA ASP A 145 15.16 -26.88 1.75
C ASP A 145 14.32 -27.24 0.50
N GLU A 146 13.18 -26.56 0.32
CA GLU A 146 12.36 -26.59 -0.90
C GLU A 146 12.97 -25.78 -2.07
N ARG A 147 14.11 -25.12 -1.85
CA ARG A 147 14.84 -24.28 -2.82
C ARG A 147 13.99 -23.13 -3.39
N LEU A 148 13.06 -22.60 -2.60
CA LEU A 148 12.24 -21.44 -2.97
C LEU A 148 12.91 -20.13 -2.57
N ILE A 149 13.75 -20.16 -1.53
CA ILE A 149 14.55 -19.01 -1.11
C ILE A 149 16.01 -19.39 -0.93
N GLU A 150 16.87 -18.38 -1.11
CA GLU A 150 18.26 -18.41 -0.66
C GLU A 150 18.45 -17.43 0.49
N ARG A 151 19.30 -17.80 1.44
CA ARG A 151 19.63 -16.96 2.59
C ARG A 151 21.14 -16.91 2.81
N THR A 152 21.67 -15.71 2.94
CA THR A 152 23.05 -15.45 3.36
C THR A 152 23.04 -14.43 4.50
N GLY A 153 23.14 -14.90 5.75
CA GLY A 153 23.02 -14.04 6.93
C GLY A 153 21.64 -13.39 7.03
N SER A 154 21.58 -12.06 6.87
CA SER A 154 20.35 -11.25 6.85
C SER A 154 19.82 -10.97 5.44
N ALA A 155 20.52 -11.42 4.40
CA ALA A 155 20.13 -11.26 3.01
C ALA A 155 19.31 -12.47 2.55
N PHE A 156 18.16 -12.18 1.93
CA PHE A 156 17.23 -13.16 1.38
C PHE A 156 17.04 -12.90 -0.11
N ARG A 157 16.86 -13.96 -0.89
CA ARG A 157 16.51 -13.88 -2.32
C ARG A 157 15.46 -14.93 -2.63
N LEU A 158 14.50 -14.58 -3.48
CA LEU A 158 13.65 -15.59 -4.13
C LEU A 158 14.44 -16.25 -5.24
N THR A 159 14.46 -17.57 -5.28
CA THR A 159 14.95 -18.31 -6.46
C THR A 159 13.95 -18.17 -7.61
N GLU A 160 14.29 -18.63 -8.82
CA GLU A 160 13.32 -18.64 -9.92
C GLU A 160 12.09 -19.52 -9.64
N SER A 161 12.25 -20.63 -8.92
CA SER A 161 11.13 -21.46 -8.48
C SER A 161 10.30 -20.73 -7.43
N GLY A 162 10.93 -20.14 -6.42
CA GLY A 162 10.25 -19.35 -5.39
C GLY A 162 9.50 -18.16 -5.96
N TRP A 163 10.06 -17.48 -6.95
CA TRP A 163 9.40 -16.37 -7.64
C TRP A 163 8.15 -16.83 -8.40
N ARG A 164 8.23 -17.93 -9.16
CA ARG A 164 7.07 -18.50 -9.87
C ARG A 164 5.99 -18.96 -8.91
N GLU A 165 6.36 -19.61 -7.82
CA GLU A 165 5.42 -20.07 -6.81
C GLU A 165 4.75 -18.90 -6.08
N ALA A 166 5.53 -17.89 -5.69
CA ALA A 166 5.01 -16.67 -5.11
C ALA A 166 4.11 -15.91 -6.08
N ALA A 167 4.42 -15.87 -7.38
CA ALA A 167 3.59 -15.25 -8.41
C ALA A 167 2.27 -16.01 -8.63
N ALA A 168 2.31 -17.35 -8.66
CA ALA A 168 1.12 -18.19 -8.83
C ALA A 168 0.17 -18.09 -7.62
N LYS A 169 0.74 -17.89 -6.43
CA LYS A 169 -0.01 -17.76 -5.17
C LYS A 169 -0.28 -16.31 -4.79
N ALA A 170 0.35 -15.33 -5.43
CA ALA A 170 0.03 -13.94 -5.25
C ALA A 170 -1.34 -13.73 -5.89
N GLU A 171 -2.35 -13.49 -5.06
CA GLU A 171 -3.44 -12.61 -5.49
C GLU A 171 -2.73 -11.36 -6.07
N GLY A 172 -2.81 -11.21 -7.39
CA GLY A 172 -1.83 -10.47 -8.20
C GLY A 172 -1.46 -9.13 -7.58
N ARG A 173 -0.17 -8.72 -7.71
CA ARG A 173 0.39 -7.41 -7.33
C ARG A 173 -0.74 -6.42 -7.06
N ARG A 174 -1.11 -6.21 -5.77
CA ARG A 174 -2.28 -5.39 -5.46
C ARG A 174 -1.94 -3.98 -5.89
N LEU A 175 -2.49 -3.61 -7.04
CA LEU A 175 -2.20 -2.38 -7.74
C LEU A 175 -2.56 -1.19 -6.82
N LYS A 176 -1.63 -0.26 -6.64
CA LYS A 176 -1.80 0.92 -5.78
C LYS A 176 -2.86 1.84 -6.39
N ARG A 177 -3.91 2.20 -5.65
CA ARG A 177 -4.97 3.08 -6.16
C ARG A 177 -4.40 4.35 -6.80
N CYS A 178 -4.80 4.62 -8.03
CA CYS A 178 -4.43 5.81 -8.78
C CYS A 178 -5.71 6.51 -9.21
N ALA A 179 -5.92 7.72 -8.70
CA ALA A 179 -7.06 8.52 -9.10
C ALA A 179 -6.72 9.23 -10.42
N VAL A 180 -7.63 9.18 -11.38
CA VAL A 180 -7.47 9.84 -12.67
C VAL A 180 -8.57 10.88 -12.85
N VAL A 181 -8.17 12.15 -12.91
CA VAL A 181 -9.08 13.28 -13.15
C VAL A 181 -8.82 13.80 -14.55
N VAL A 182 -9.75 13.51 -15.45
CA VAL A 182 -9.76 14.05 -16.81
C VAL A 182 -11.04 14.83 -17.05
N ARG A 183 -10.98 15.80 -17.96
CA ARG A 183 -12.18 16.49 -18.42
C ARG A 183 -13.11 15.49 -19.12
N HIS A 184 -14.41 15.59 -18.83
CA HIS A 184 -15.42 14.81 -19.54
C HIS A 184 -15.58 15.35 -20.97
N ARG A 185 -14.79 14.82 -21.91
CA ARG A 185 -14.95 15.02 -23.35
C ARG A 185 -15.23 13.66 -23.99
N ASP A 186 -16.17 13.63 -24.93
CA ASP A 186 -16.56 12.39 -25.61
C ASP A 186 -15.33 11.71 -26.25
N GLY A 187 -15.14 10.43 -25.96
CA GLY A 187 -14.07 9.59 -26.51
C GLY A 187 -12.76 9.56 -25.70
N MET A 188 -12.38 10.63 -24.99
CA MET A 188 -11.07 10.72 -24.32
C MET A 188 -10.93 9.72 -23.15
N ARG A 189 -11.98 9.54 -22.34
CA ARG A 189 -11.99 8.54 -21.25
C ARG A 189 -11.86 7.11 -21.80
N GLY A 190 -12.42 6.84 -22.98
CA GLY A 190 -12.29 5.54 -23.64
C GLY A 190 -10.85 5.29 -24.10
N GLU A 191 -10.27 6.25 -24.83
CA GLU A 191 -8.90 6.16 -25.34
C GLU A 191 -7.88 5.96 -24.20
N TRP A 192 -8.02 6.70 -23.10
CA TRP A 192 -7.14 6.56 -21.94
C TRP A 192 -7.32 5.23 -21.19
N ALA A 193 -8.55 4.73 -21.10
CA ALA A 193 -8.81 3.42 -20.50
C ALA A 193 -8.17 2.28 -21.32
N GLU A 194 -8.10 2.42 -22.64
CA GLU A 194 -7.50 1.41 -23.52
C GLU A 194 -5.97 1.52 -23.62
N THR A 195 -5.40 2.72 -23.46
CA THR A 195 -3.97 2.96 -23.74
C THR A 195 -3.16 3.32 -22.49
N VAL A 196 -3.63 4.26 -21.69
CA VAL A 196 -2.90 4.80 -20.53
C VAL A 196 -3.05 3.89 -19.32
N PHE A 197 -4.25 3.37 -19.09
CA PHE A 197 -4.54 2.55 -17.90
C PHE A 197 -3.69 1.27 -17.86
N PRO A 198 -3.59 0.46 -18.93
CA PRO A 198 -2.72 -0.72 -18.93
C PRO A 198 -1.25 -0.40 -18.61
N ARG A 199 -0.78 0.79 -18.99
CA ARG A 199 0.59 1.22 -18.71
C ARG A 199 0.79 1.62 -17.25
N LEU A 200 -0.20 2.27 -16.63
CA LEU A 200 -0.21 2.54 -15.19
C LEU A 200 -0.28 1.25 -14.37
N GLU A 201 -1.04 0.26 -14.82
CA GLU A 201 -1.09 -1.08 -14.22
C GLU A 201 0.28 -1.78 -14.26
N GLN A 202 0.99 -1.70 -15.39
CA GLN A 202 2.38 -2.18 -15.49
C GLN A 202 3.33 -1.47 -14.50
N CYS A 203 3.05 -0.21 -14.16
CA CYS A 203 3.77 0.58 -13.15
C CYS A 203 3.32 0.27 -11.71
N GLY A 204 2.41 -0.68 -11.51
CA GLY A 204 1.95 -1.10 -10.19
C GLY A 204 0.80 -0.27 -9.61
N PHE A 205 0.08 0.49 -10.45
CA PHE A 205 -1.07 1.31 -10.05
C PHE A 205 -2.41 0.75 -10.56
N LEU A 206 -3.49 0.98 -9.82
CA LEU A 206 -4.86 0.66 -10.22
C LEU A 206 -5.54 1.96 -10.61
N PRO A 207 -5.49 2.36 -11.89
CA PRO A 207 -6.12 3.59 -12.33
C PRO A 207 -7.63 3.46 -12.28
N SER A 208 -8.28 4.43 -11.66
CA SER A 208 -9.73 4.61 -11.72
C SER A 208 -10.05 6.07 -11.94
N TYR A 209 -11.01 6.34 -12.81
CA TYR A 209 -11.50 7.69 -12.94
C TYR A 209 -12.16 8.16 -11.64
N VAL A 210 -11.97 9.44 -11.34
CA VAL A 210 -12.77 10.11 -10.31
C VAL A 210 -14.16 10.37 -10.89
N GLU A 211 -15.17 9.80 -10.24
CA GLU A 211 -16.56 9.98 -10.65
C GLU A 211 -17.10 11.32 -10.16
N TYR A 212 -17.85 11.99 -11.03
CA TYR A 212 -18.51 13.25 -10.73
C TYR A 212 -19.95 12.97 -10.32
N THR A 213 -20.53 13.87 -9.53
CA THR A 213 -21.98 13.83 -9.28
C THR A 213 -22.77 13.97 -10.58
N PRO A 214 -24.07 13.60 -10.60
CA PRO A 214 -24.93 13.87 -11.76
C PRO A 214 -25.00 15.35 -12.17
N THR A 215 -24.64 16.26 -11.26
CA THR A 215 -24.53 17.70 -11.49
C THR A 215 -23.14 18.15 -11.99
N GLY A 216 -22.24 17.21 -12.25
CA GLY A 216 -20.91 17.45 -12.80
C GLY A 216 -19.90 18.02 -11.80
N LYS A 217 -20.09 17.82 -10.49
CA LYS A 217 -19.21 18.34 -9.44
C LYS A 217 -18.42 17.21 -8.77
N LEU A 218 -17.23 17.53 -8.28
CA LEU A 218 -16.53 16.65 -7.33
C LEU A 218 -17.31 16.60 -6.02
N GLY A 219 -17.88 15.44 -5.71
CA GLY A 219 -18.57 15.17 -4.45
C GLY A 219 -17.63 14.63 -3.36
N ASP A 220 -18.17 14.38 -2.17
CA ASP A 220 -17.39 13.86 -1.04
C ASP A 220 -16.75 12.50 -1.35
N ASP A 221 -17.47 11.61 -2.06
CA ASP A 221 -16.94 10.30 -2.49
C ASP A 221 -15.75 10.44 -3.44
N ALA A 222 -15.79 11.44 -4.32
CA ALA A 222 -14.71 11.75 -5.25
C ALA A 222 -13.45 12.24 -4.51
N LEU A 223 -13.63 13.12 -3.53
CA LEU A 223 -12.55 13.60 -2.68
C LEU A 223 -11.99 12.49 -1.79
N GLN A 224 -12.84 11.60 -1.25
CA GLN A 224 -12.40 10.45 -0.48
C GLN A 224 -11.60 9.47 -1.34
N SER A 225 -12.03 9.23 -2.59
CA SER A 225 -11.28 8.41 -3.55
C SER A 225 -9.88 8.97 -3.82
N ILE A 226 -9.77 10.30 -3.98
CA ILE A 226 -8.47 10.98 -4.13
C ILE A 226 -7.62 10.83 -2.85
N ALA A 227 -8.22 11.03 -1.67
CA ALA A 227 -7.52 10.90 -0.39
C ALA A 227 -6.99 9.48 -0.13
N ASP A 228 -7.69 8.46 -0.63
CA ASP A 228 -7.29 7.05 -0.52
C ASP A 228 -6.28 6.62 -1.60
N SER A 229 -6.01 7.47 -2.60
CA SER A 229 -5.10 7.16 -3.71
C SER A 229 -3.64 7.34 -3.32
N LYS A 230 -2.75 6.61 -4.01
CA LYS A 230 -1.28 6.73 -3.87
C LYS A 230 -0.65 7.59 -4.96
N LEU A 231 -1.46 7.99 -5.94
CA LEU A 231 -1.08 8.81 -7.07
C LEU A 231 -2.35 9.45 -7.63
N LEU A 232 -2.26 10.74 -7.95
CA LEU A 232 -3.25 11.43 -8.75
C LEU A 232 -2.66 11.75 -10.13
N ILE A 233 -3.34 11.34 -11.19
CA ILE A 233 -3.13 11.87 -12.54
C ILE A 233 -4.19 12.95 -12.78
N ALA A 234 -3.75 14.19 -12.97
CA ALA A 234 -4.64 15.33 -13.19
C ALA A 234 -4.40 15.94 -14.58
N ASP A 235 -5.35 15.77 -15.50
CA ASP A 235 -5.28 16.38 -16.82
C ASP A 235 -5.84 17.81 -16.79
N LEU A 236 -4.95 18.77 -17.02
CA LEU A 236 -5.22 20.21 -16.93
C LEU A 236 -5.73 20.80 -18.26
N SER A 237 -5.98 19.97 -19.28
CA SER A 237 -6.43 20.41 -20.60
C SER A 237 -7.75 21.17 -20.51
N GLY A 238 -7.88 22.22 -21.32
CA GLY A 238 -9.00 23.15 -21.32
C GLY A 238 -9.23 23.87 -20.00
N ALA A 239 -8.19 23.99 -19.16
CA ALA A 239 -8.21 24.66 -17.87
C ALA A 239 -9.29 24.13 -16.90
N SER A 240 -9.44 22.80 -16.81
CA SER A 240 -10.46 22.16 -15.96
C SER A 240 -10.36 22.58 -14.48
N PRO A 241 -11.37 23.31 -13.94
CA PRO A 241 -11.37 23.71 -12.53
C PRO A 241 -11.32 22.50 -11.58
N ASP A 242 -11.97 21.41 -11.95
CA ASP A 242 -12.01 20.17 -11.16
C ASP A 242 -10.64 19.51 -11.07
N ALA A 243 -9.88 19.48 -12.18
CA ALA A 243 -8.52 18.96 -12.18
C ALA A 243 -7.59 19.79 -11.29
N TYR A 244 -7.71 21.12 -11.32
CA TYR A 244 -6.95 22.00 -10.42
C TYR A 244 -7.33 21.82 -8.96
N LEU A 245 -8.63 21.71 -8.66
CA LEU A 245 -9.11 21.47 -7.29
C LEU A 245 -8.59 20.13 -6.76
N ALA A 246 -8.72 19.06 -7.53
CA ALA A 246 -8.23 17.73 -7.17
C ALA A 246 -6.71 17.72 -6.98
N ALA A 247 -5.95 18.36 -7.88
CA ALA A 247 -4.50 18.49 -7.75
C ALA A 247 -4.12 19.24 -6.47
N GLY A 248 -4.75 20.37 -6.18
CA GLY A 248 -4.50 21.12 -4.95
C GLY A 248 -4.86 20.33 -3.69
N TYR A 249 -5.98 19.62 -3.70
CA TYR A 249 -6.43 18.77 -2.59
C TYR A 249 -5.45 17.62 -2.34
N ALA A 250 -5.04 16.89 -3.39
CA ALA A 250 -4.06 15.81 -3.29
C ALA A 250 -2.70 16.30 -2.78
N LEU A 251 -2.20 17.43 -3.30
CA LEU A 251 -0.98 18.06 -2.80
C LEU A 251 -1.08 18.42 -1.31
N GLY A 252 -2.24 18.91 -0.85
CA GLY A 252 -2.48 19.21 0.56
C GLY A 252 -2.54 17.97 1.46
N LEU A 253 -2.72 16.78 0.90
CA LEU A 253 -2.72 15.49 1.60
C LEU A 253 -1.41 14.70 1.44
N ASP A 254 -0.37 15.33 0.87
CA ASP A 254 0.90 14.67 0.51
C ASP A 254 0.72 13.48 -0.46
N VAL A 255 -0.36 13.47 -1.25
CA VAL A 255 -0.55 12.51 -2.34
C VAL A 255 0.22 13.00 -3.57
N PRO A 256 1.14 12.20 -4.14
CA PRO A 256 1.87 12.59 -5.35
C PRO A 256 0.93 12.92 -6.50
N VAL A 257 1.20 14.04 -7.19
CA VAL A 257 0.42 14.49 -8.34
C VAL A 257 1.28 14.52 -9.60
N VAL A 258 0.79 13.89 -10.66
CA VAL A 258 1.32 14.03 -12.01
C VAL A 258 0.30 14.79 -12.85
N CYS A 259 0.64 16.02 -13.20
CA CYS A 259 -0.18 16.81 -14.11
C CYS A 259 0.12 16.43 -15.56
N THR A 260 -0.91 16.44 -16.39
CA THR A 260 -0.81 16.25 -17.85
C THR A 260 -1.55 17.39 -18.54
N VAL A 261 -1.16 17.72 -19.77
CA VAL A 261 -1.88 18.71 -20.59
C VAL A 261 -1.73 18.35 -22.06
N GLN A 262 -2.84 18.43 -22.80
CA GLN A 262 -2.80 18.29 -24.24
C GLN A 262 -2.07 19.49 -24.85
N ARG A 263 -1.21 19.24 -25.84
CA ARG A 263 -0.32 20.26 -26.43
C ARG A 263 -1.03 21.54 -26.84
N GLY A 264 -2.24 21.45 -27.38
CA GLY A 264 -3.03 22.62 -27.81
C GLY A 264 -3.37 23.59 -26.67
N ASP A 265 -3.32 23.14 -25.42
CA ASP A 265 -3.68 23.92 -24.23
C ASP A 265 -2.48 24.24 -23.33
N ALA A 266 -1.27 23.74 -23.65
CA ALA A 266 -0.08 23.88 -22.80
C ALA A 266 0.29 25.34 -22.51
N ASP A 267 0.17 26.22 -23.52
CA ASP A 267 0.48 27.65 -23.40
C ASP A 267 -0.65 28.47 -22.74
N ARG A 268 -1.80 27.84 -22.46
CA ARG A 268 -3.03 28.48 -21.97
C ARG A 268 -3.34 28.14 -20.53
N LEU A 269 -2.41 27.51 -19.82
CA LEU A 269 -2.62 27.10 -18.44
C LEU A 269 -2.70 28.32 -17.51
N PRO A 270 -3.80 28.50 -16.77
CA PRO A 270 -3.98 29.66 -15.89
C PRO A 270 -3.05 29.65 -14.67
N VAL A 271 -2.51 28.49 -14.30
CA VAL A 271 -1.63 28.33 -13.13
C VAL A 271 -0.28 27.78 -13.59
N GLN A 272 0.76 28.59 -13.39
CA GLN A 272 2.15 28.21 -13.67
C GLN A 272 2.89 28.06 -12.34
N SER A 273 2.94 26.85 -11.81
CA SER A 273 3.64 26.51 -10.56
C SER A 273 4.69 25.44 -10.80
N GLY A 274 5.81 25.51 -10.09
CA GLY A 274 6.85 24.47 -10.12
C GLY A 274 6.33 23.08 -9.71
N HIS A 275 5.29 23.04 -8.88
CA HIS A 275 4.63 21.81 -8.43
C HIS A 275 3.64 21.24 -9.46
N LEU A 276 3.19 22.07 -10.41
CA LEU A 276 2.20 21.71 -11.43
C LEU A 276 2.83 21.72 -12.82
N ARG A 277 4.06 21.21 -12.96
CA ARG A 277 4.72 21.05 -14.27
C ARG A 277 4.10 19.87 -15.01
N PRO A 278 3.23 20.12 -16.01
CA PRO A 278 2.48 19.06 -16.64
C PRO A 278 3.32 18.37 -17.71
N ILE A 279 3.05 17.08 -17.92
CA ILE A 279 3.51 16.36 -19.10
C ILE A 279 2.69 16.86 -20.28
N VAL A 280 3.36 17.45 -21.28
CA VAL A 280 2.73 17.91 -22.51
C VAL A 280 2.61 16.73 -23.47
N TRP A 281 1.39 16.38 -23.87
CA TRP A 281 1.12 15.21 -24.72
C TRP A 281 0.26 15.57 -25.95
N GLU A 282 0.40 14.80 -27.03
CA GLU A 282 -0.40 14.95 -28.25
C GLU A 282 -1.34 13.76 -28.47
N GLN A 283 -0.86 12.54 -28.21
CA GLN A 283 -1.59 11.28 -28.36
C GLN A 283 -1.51 10.46 -27.07
N ALA A 284 -2.55 9.69 -26.75
CA ALA A 284 -2.61 8.94 -25.50
C ALA A 284 -1.51 7.87 -25.37
N ALA A 285 -1.11 7.24 -26.49
CA ALA A 285 0.02 6.30 -26.51
C ALA A 285 1.34 6.97 -26.07
N GLY A 286 1.64 8.16 -26.59
CA GLY A 286 2.82 8.92 -26.18
C GLY A 286 2.75 9.36 -24.71
N LEU A 287 1.56 9.70 -24.22
CA LEU A 287 1.35 9.99 -22.80
C LEU A 287 1.67 8.77 -21.91
N ALA A 288 1.22 7.58 -22.31
CA ALA A 288 1.46 6.35 -21.58
C ALA A 288 2.97 6.10 -21.38
N ASP A 289 3.77 6.26 -22.44
CA ASP A 289 5.23 6.08 -22.37
C ASP A 289 5.92 7.13 -21.48
N MET A 290 5.49 8.39 -21.56
CA MET A 290 6.01 9.45 -20.70
C MET A 290 5.67 9.23 -19.22
N LEU A 291 4.45 8.74 -18.93
CA LEU A 291 4.03 8.39 -17.58
C LEU A 291 4.86 7.22 -17.04
N GLN A 292 5.07 6.18 -17.85
CA GLN A 292 5.91 5.05 -17.46
C GLN A 292 7.33 5.52 -17.09
N HIS A 293 7.94 6.34 -17.93
CA HIS A 293 9.29 6.85 -17.67
C HIS A 293 9.33 7.68 -16.38
N ARG A 294 8.35 8.56 -16.16
CA ARG A 294 8.28 9.41 -14.96
C ARG A 294 8.06 8.63 -13.67
N LEU A 295 7.28 7.54 -13.73
CA LEU A 295 6.92 6.73 -12.56
C LEU A 295 7.95 5.64 -12.23
N THR A 296 8.86 5.34 -13.15
CA THR A 296 9.93 4.33 -12.97
C THR A 296 11.32 4.93 -12.82
N ALA A 297 11.48 6.23 -13.04
CA ALA A 297 12.73 6.94 -12.78
C ALA A 297 13.04 6.97 -11.25
N PRO A 298 14.29 6.72 -10.85
CA PRO A 298 14.72 6.63 -9.44
C PRO A 298 14.68 7.97 -8.68
#